data_AF-A0A0K6GCP7-F1
#
_entry.id   AF-A0A0K6GCP7-F1
#
_cell.length_a   1.000
_cell.length_b   1.000
_cell.length_c   1.000
_cell.angle_alpha   90.00
_cell.angle_beta   90.00
_cell.angle_gamma   90.00
#
_symmetry.space_group_name_H-M   'P 1'
#
loop_
_entity.id
_entity.type
_entity.pdbx_description
1 polymer ?
#
loop_
_entity_poly.entity_id
_entity_poly.type
_entity_poly.pdbx_seq_one_letter_code
_entity_poly.pdbx_strand_id
1 'polypeptide(L)'
;MLRTLGVHKAANPTAQQQLEGWIKAIDACCDTFNRSALGQNHHMNSHMVAPKIRGVLTDHAADQKRFHELLKQWKQGCDREVRALHKLKTMSVEEQLAALTSHLDNATRSISDWRTLPSDKQAALMHDAWFALAIKIGEAEFQKLSEETQFDVDFLAWAGCCMHKELNAVKGGVSQMALAWNTNGLTPPIALNNKSATEWAAIFHNEKAPRGAVKLASLAGALFKNKDDKKGYQKTVDNYFEKTFGYSNRFPDTSNTRYGSYCDAATELILHTGTYIKLMETLRDAKVALEFTNIESNLFRGLHDIPTLTELAVMALYAQAIGRPYLRTVRSTALNALDLGSFHNRVKHCQAIIEEPELLIAPDASPSRGTLDGGLWDRPELMYLLWLSHKLPNLRTVLVAFFTGALRSWERFTSEFDAGGTIAQATQKQRQSAWVSPTNDISEGSLGQCRQMLRRAPTMTDNQINARMM
;
A
#
# COMPACT_ATOMS: atom_id res chain seq x y z
N MET A 1 -23.03 -7.51 -1.41
CA MET A 1 -22.97 -6.35 -2.32
C MET A 1 -22.07 -5.31 -1.69
N LEU A 2 -20.96 -4.96 -2.34
CA LEU A 2 -20.06 -3.91 -1.86
C LEU A 2 -20.73 -2.56 -2.15
N ARG A 3 -20.93 -1.72 -1.13
CA ARG A 3 -21.35 -0.33 -1.34
C ARG A 3 -20.10 0.48 -1.66
N THR A 4 -20.11 1.20 -2.77
CA THR A 4 -18.95 1.94 -3.28
C THR A 4 -19.34 3.36 -3.68
N LEU A 5 -18.40 4.31 -3.56
CA LEU A 5 -18.54 5.65 -4.14
C LEU A 5 -18.14 5.68 -5.62
N GLY A 6 -17.75 4.54 -6.20
CA GLY A 6 -17.28 4.41 -7.59
C GLY A 6 -15.77 4.55 -7.73
N VAL A 7 -15.27 4.25 -8.94
CA VAL A 7 -13.88 4.46 -9.34
C VAL A 7 -13.81 5.76 -10.12
N HIS A 8 -12.97 6.68 -9.66
CA HIS A 8 -12.83 8.02 -10.23
C HIS A 8 -11.39 8.26 -10.67
N LYS A 9 -11.22 9.05 -11.74
CA LYS A 9 -9.91 9.54 -12.13
C LYS A 9 -9.54 10.72 -11.24
N ALA A 10 -8.40 10.62 -10.56
CA ALA A 10 -7.82 11.76 -9.87
C ALA A 10 -7.20 12.72 -10.89
N ALA A 11 -7.62 13.98 -10.91
CA ALA A 11 -7.06 14.99 -11.79
C ALA A 11 -5.59 15.31 -11.44
N ASN A 12 -5.26 15.32 -10.15
CA ASN A 12 -3.88 15.38 -9.65
C ASN A 12 -3.79 14.67 -8.27
N PRO A 13 -2.63 14.06 -7.95
CA PRO A 13 -2.46 13.25 -6.74
C PRO A 13 -2.38 14.02 -5.42
N THR A 14 -2.54 15.35 -5.38
CA THR A 14 -2.45 16.10 -4.11
C THR A 14 -3.52 15.67 -3.09
N ALA A 15 -3.13 15.63 -1.82
CA ALA A 15 -4.03 15.30 -0.70
C ALA A 15 -5.30 16.16 -0.66
N GLN A 16 -5.17 17.46 -0.97
CA GLN A 16 -6.28 18.41 -0.99
C GLN A 16 -7.32 18.04 -2.05
N GLN A 17 -6.88 17.75 -3.28
CA GLN A 17 -7.79 17.37 -4.35
C GLN A 17 -8.43 16.01 -4.12
N GLN A 18 -7.74 15.10 -3.43
CA GLN A 18 -8.34 13.83 -3.00
C GLN A 18 -9.48 14.08 -2.01
N LEU A 19 -9.29 14.96 -1.00
CA LEU A 19 -10.37 15.34 -0.09
C LEU A 19 -11.56 15.97 -0.82
N GLU A 20 -11.30 16.94 -1.70
CA GLU A 20 -12.35 17.56 -2.52
C GLU A 20 -13.09 16.54 -3.39
N GLY A 21 -12.38 15.55 -3.94
CA GLY A 21 -12.98 14.45 -4.69
C GLY A 21 -13.92 13.60 -3.84
N TRP A 22 -13.52 13.30 -2.59
CA TRP A 22 -14.37 12.59 -1.63
C TRP A 22 -15.61 13.39 -1.25
N ILE A 23 -15.46 14.67 -0.92
CA ILE A 23 -16.58 15.55 -0.57
C ILE A 23 -17.57 15.63 -1.74
N LYS A 24 -17.09 15.87 -2.96
CA LYS A 24 -17.93 15.90 -4.17
C LYS A 24 -18.68 14.60 -4.41
N ALA A 25 -18.02 13.45 -4.20
CA ALA A 25 -18.68 12.14 -4.33
C ALA A 25 -19.77 11.95 -3.28
N ILE A 26 -19.53 12.35 -2.04
CA ILE A 26 -20.51 12.29 -0.95
C ILE A 26 -21.69 13.23 -1.22
N ASP A 27 -21.44 14.46 -1.67
CA ASP A 27 -22.48 15.42 -2.03
C ASP A 27 -23.35 14.90 -3.17
N ALA A 28 -22.75 14.32 -4.21
CA ALA A 28 -23.50 13.70 -5.31
C ALA A 28 -24.42 12.55 -4.82
N CYS A 29 -23.96 11.76 -3.85
CA CYS A 29 -24.81 10.74 -3.21
C CYS A 29 -25.95 11.37 -2.40
N CYS A 30 -25.66 12.40 -1.61
CA CYS A 30 -26.67 13.14 -0.83
C CYS A 30 -27.73 13.78 -1.75
N ASP A 31 -27.32 14.43 -2.83
CA ASP A 31 -28.21 15.05 -3.82
C ASP A 31 -29.09 14.01 -4.53
N THR A 32 -28.54 12.83 -4.80
CA THR A 32 -29.30 11.73 -5.38
C THR A 32 -30.35 11.21 -4.40
N PHE A 33 -29.98 11.04 -3.13
CA PHE A 33 -30.91 10.63 -2.08
C PHE A 33 -32.02 11.66 -1.87
N ASN A 34 -31.67 12.95 -1.73
CA ASN A 34 -32.61 14.04 -1.50
C ASN A 34 -33.63 14.21 -2.63
N ARG A 35 -33.25 13.91 -3.88
CA ARG A 35 -34.16 13.94 -5.05
C ARG A 35 -35.01 12.68 -5.21
N SER A 36 -34.72 11.63 -4.46
CA SER A 36 -35.47 10.37 -4.52
C SER A 36 -36.75 10.43 -3.68
N ALA A 37 -37.71 9.55 -3.97
CA ALA A 37 -38.92 9.40 -3.14
C ALA A 37 -38.60 9.08 -1.67
N LEU A 38 -37.47 8.41 -1.41
CA LEU A 38 -37.00 8.07 -0.06
C LEU A 38 -36.48 9.30 0.71
N GLY A 39 -36.05 10.35 0.00
CA GLY A 39 -35.48 11.56 0.57
C GLY A 39 -36.48 12.70 0.78
N GLN A 40 -37.75 12.58 0.37
CA GLN A 40 -38.69 13.71 0.37
C GLN A 40 -38.88 14.39 1.75
N ASN A 41 -38.71 13.63 2.85
CA ASN A 41 -38.82 14.13 4.22
C ASN A 41 -37.47 14.27 4.93
N HIS A 42 -36.36 14.11 4.20
CA HIS A 42 -35.02 14.13 4.75
C HIS A 42 -34.13 15.07 3.92
N HIS A 43 -33.32 15.87 4.61
CA HIS A 43 -32.26 16.63 3.95
C HIS A 43 -30.93 16.09 4.42
N MET A 44 -30.18 15.46 3.51
CA MET A 44 -28.82 14.99 3.75
C MET A 44 -27.81 15.88 3.03
N ASN A 45 -26.66 16.10 3.65
CA ASN A 45 -25.49 16.74 3.03
C ASN A 45 -24.20 16.09 3.56
N SER A 46 -23.05 16.43 2.98
CA SER A 46 -21.76 15.88 3.40
C SER A 46 -21.40 16.19 4.85
N HIS A 47 -21.83 17.33 5.42
CA HIS A 47 -21.59 17.68 6.82
C HIS A 47 -22.28 16.69 7.79
N MET A 48 -23.42 16.13 7.40
CA MET A 48 -24.12 15.08 8.17
C MET A 48 -23.50 13.69 8.00
N VAL A 49 -22.69 13.49 6.95
CA VAL A 49 -21.97 12.23 6.68
C VAL A 49 -20.61 12.22 7.36
N ALA A 50 -19.91 13.36 7.42
CA ALA A 50 -18.59 13.51 8.03
C ALA A 50 -18.45 12.84 9.41
N PRO A 51 -19.36 13.07 10.39
CA PRO A 51 -19.31 12.41 11.70
C PRO A 51 -19.37 10.87 11.63
N LYS A 52 -19.95 10.30 10.58
CA LYS A 52 -20.09 8.85 10.39
C LYS A 52 -18.84 8.19 9.82
N ILE A 53 -17.90 8.97 9.28
CA ILE A 53 -16.60 8.48 8.84
C ILE A 53 -15.76 8.24 10.09
N ARG A 54 -15.41 6.97 10.33
CA ARG A 54 -14.67 6.54 11.52
C ARG A 54 -13.39 5.77 11.19
N GLY A 55 -13.22 5.33 9.93
CA GLY A 55 -12.08 4.54 9.49
C GLY A 55 -11.65 4.87 8.05
N VAL A 56 -10.34 4.81 7.80
CA VAL A 56 -9.75 5.04 6.47
C VAL A 56 -8.64 4.02 6.22
N LEU A 57 -8.65 3.46 5.00
CA LEU A 57 -7.56 2.65 4.46
C LEU A 57 -6.91 3.39 3.29
N THR A 58 -5.59 3.55 3.33
CA THR A 58 -4.79 4.04 2.19
C THR A 58 -3.50 3.24 2.04
N ASP A 59 -2.69 3.55 1.03
CA ASP A 59 -1.28 3.16 1.07
C ASP A 59 -0.49 4.02 2.08
N HIS A 60 0.84 3.85 2.09
CA HIS A 60 1.75 4.52 3.03
C HIS A 60 2.41 5.79 2.46
N ALA A 61 1.96 6.30 1.31
CA ALA A 61 2.52 7.48 0.70
C ALA A 61 2.25 8.75 1.52
N ALA A 62 3.14 9.75 1.39
CA ALA A 62 3.08 10.96 2.20
C ALA A 62 1.81 11.79 1.92
N ASP A 63 1.36 11.83 0.67
CA ASP A 63 0.10 12.47 0.26
C ASP A 63 -1.11 11.77 0.88
N GLN A 64 -1.10 10.44 1.01
CA GLN A 64 -2.18 9.70 1.67
C GLN A 64 -2.26 9.96 3.17
N LYS A 65 -1.11 10.07 3.85
CA LYS A 65 -1.06 10.48 5.26
C LYS A 65 -1.59 11.91 5.44
N ARG A 66 -1.21 12.81 4.55
CA ARG A 66 -1.72 14.19 4.53
C ARG A 66 -3.23 14.23 4.24
N PHE A 67 -3.73 13.38 3.35
CA PHE A 67 -5.16 13.26 3.07
C PHE A 67 -5.93 12.86 4.34
N HIS A 68 -5.44 11.88 5.10
CA HIS A 68 -6.05 11.49 6.37
C HIS A 68 -6.12 12.66 7.37
N GLU A 69 -5.05 13.47 7.50
CA GLU A 69 -5.06 14.66 8.35
C GLU A 69 -6.14 15.67 7.92
N LEU A 70 -6.22 15.96 6.62
CA LEU A 70 -7.21 16.89 6.07
C LEU A 70 -8.63 16.36 6.25
N LEU A 71 -8.84 15.05 6.07
CA LEU A 71 -10.14 14.41 6.31
C LEU A 71 -10.55 14.50 7.79
N LYS A 72 -9.60 14.34 8.71
CA LYS A 72 -9.83 14.53 10.15
C LYS A 72 -10.26 15.97 10.46
N GLN A 73 -9.53 16.94 9.92
CA GLN A 73 -9.82 18.37 10.09
C GLN A 73 -11.21 18.73 9.54
N TRP A 74 -11.55 18.25 8.35
CA TRP A 74 -12.87 18.44 7.77
C TRP A 74 -13.98 17.84 8.64
N LYS A 75 -13.79 16.58 9.09
CA LYS A 75 -14.73 15.91 10.00
C LYS A 75 -14.95 16.69 11.28
N GLN A 76 -13.87 17.16 11.92
CA GLN A 76 -13.93 17.98 13.12
C GLN A 76 -14.69 19.29 12.82
N GLY A 77 -14.32 20.00 11.76
CA GLY A 77 -14.98 21.23 11.33
C GLY A 77 -16.50 21.07 11.19
N CYS A 78 -16.97 20.02 10.52
CA CYS A 78 -18.40 19.75 10.38
C CYS A 78 -19.11 19.54 11.73
N ASP A 79 -18.51 18.80 12.67
CA ASP A 79 -19.10 18.62 14.02
C ASP A 79 -19.16 19.95 14.80
N ARG A 80 -18.10 20.77 14.76
CA ARG A 80 -18.05 22.04 15.50
C ARG A 80 -19.05 23.03 14.92
N GLU A 81 -19.20 23.07 13.60
CA GLU A 81 -20.21 23.90 12.94
C GLU A 81 -21.63 23.52 13.39
N VAL A 82 -21.96 22.22 13.47
CA VAL A 82 -23.27 21.75 13.94
C VAL A 82 -23.52 22.18 15.40
N ARG A 83 -22.52 22.06 16.27
CA ARG A 83 -22.62 22.52 17.67
C ARG A 83 -22.83 24.02 17.75
N ALA A 84 -22.09 24.79 16.96
CA ALA A 84 -22.21 26.23 16.89
C ALA A 84 -23.62 26.66 16.45
N LEU A 85 -24.14 26.05 15.39
CA LEU A 85 -25.49 26.31 14.91
C LEU A 85 -26.56 25.98 15.96
N HIS A 86 -26.40 24.87 16.70
CA HIS A 86 -27.31 24.53 17.78
C HIS A 86 -27.28 25.58 18.90
N LYS A 87 -26.08 25.98 19.33
CA LYS A 87 -25.92 26.98 20.38
C LYS A 87 -26.46 28.35 19.96
N LEU A 88 -26.14 28.81 18.74
CA LEU A 88 -26.63 30.07 18.19
C LEU A 88 -28.16 30.11 18.13
N LYS A 89 -28.83 29.02 17.76
CA LYS A 89 -30.30 28.93 17.78
C LYS A 89 -30.93 29.08 19.16
N THR A 90 -30.17 28.83 20.23
CA THR A 90 -30.64 29.00 21.62
C THR A 90 -30.32 30.37 22.21
N MET A 91 -29.47 31.17 21.54
CA MET A 91 -29.10 32.51 21.98
C MET A 91 -30.17 33.52 21.59
N SER A 92 -30.36 34.57 22.41
CA SER A 92 -31.20 35.70 22.04
C SER A 92 -30.59 36.48 20.87
N VAL A 93 -31.40 37.31 20.20
CA VAL A 93 -30.92 38.16 19.09
C VAL A 93 -29.85 39.14 19.60
N GLU A 94 -30.03 39.68 20.81
CA GLU A 94 -29.08 40.59 21.45
C GLU A 94 -27.74 39.89 21.74
N GLU A 95 -27.77 38.64 22.23
CA GLU A 95 -26.57 37.86 22.48
C GLU A 95 -25.82 37.53 21.19
N GLN A 96 -26.55 37.17 20.13
CA GLN A 96 -25.96 36.89 18.81
C GLN A 96 -25.32 38.15 18.22
N LEU A 97 -26.01 39.30 18.30
CA LEU A 97 -25.49 40.59 17.83
C LEU A 97 -24.25 41.00 18.62
N ALA A 98 -24.27 40.91 19.95
CA ALA A 98 -23.11 41.25 20.78
C ALA A 98 -21.89 40.38 20.45
N ALA A 99 -22.10 39.07 20.26
CA ALA A 99 -21.03 38.14 19.91
C ALA A 99 -20.46 38.42 18.51
N LEU A 100 -21.33 38.69 17.52
CA LEU A 100 -20.92 39.04 16.16
C LEU A 100 -20.20 40.39 16.11
N THR A 101 -20.70 41.42 16.81
CA THR A 101 -20.07 42.74 16.89
C THR A 101 -18.67 42.63 17.49
N SER A 102 -18.48 41.85 18.56
CA SER A 102 -17.15 41.64 19.15
C SER A 102 -16.15 40.99 18.17
N HIS A 103 -16.61 40.05 17.35
CA HIS A 103 -15.77 39.41 16.32
C HIS A 103 -15.49 40.33 15.13
N LEU A 104 -16.49 41.10 14.68
CA LEU A 104 -16.33 42.14 13.66
C LEU A 104 -15.34 43.21 14.10
N ASP A 105 -15.48 43.75 15.31
CA ASP A 105 -14.59 44.77 15.86
C ASP A 105 -13.14 44.29 15.87
N ASN A 106 -12.90 43.03 16.24
CA ASN A 106 -11.57 42.42 16.18
C ASN A 106 -11.06 42.26 14.75
N ALA A 107 -11.89 41.81 13.81
CA ALA A 107 -11.52 41.62 12.40
C ALA A 107 -11.23 42.96 11.70
N THR A 108 -11.88 44.04 12.12
CA THR A 108 -11.75 45.37 11.54
C THR A 108 -10.82 46.28 12.34
N ARG A 109 -10.09 45.78 13.35
CA ARG A 109 -9.16 46.58 14.19
C ARG A 109 -8.15 47.39 13.39
N SER A 110 -7.72 46.90 12.23
CA SER A 110 -6.76 47.56 11.34
C SER A 110 -7.43 48.39 10.24
N ILE A 111 -8.76 48.51 10.24
CA ILE A 111 -9.56 49.20 9.23
C ILE A 111 -10.25 50.38 9.90
N SER A 112 -9.94 51.61 9.47
CA SER A 112 -10.39 52.85 10.12
C SER A 112 -11.91 52.97 10.22
N ASP A 113 -12.62 52.64 9.14
CA ASP A 113 -14.08 52.51 9.12
C ASP A 113 -14.50 51.49 8.04
N TRP A 114 -14.72 50.24 8.46
CA TRP A 114 -15.08 49.16 7.53
C TRP A 114 -16.42 49.38 6.82
N ARG A 115 -17.31 50.23 7.36
CA ARG A 115 -18.60 50.59 6.74
C ARG A 115 -18.44 51.43 5.48
N THR A 116 -17.24 51.96 5.23
CA THR A 116 -16.90 52.69 4.00
C THR A 116 -16.37 51.79 2.89
N LEU A 117 -16.14 50.50 3.18
CA LEU A 117 -15.67 49.55 2.18
C LEU A 117 -16.76 49.26 1.13
N PRO A 118 -16.38 48.84 -0.08
CA PRO A 118 -17.31 48.25 -1.04
C PRO A 118 -18.16 47.12 -0.43
N SER A 119 -19.41 47.00 -0.87
CA SER A 119 -20.40 46.07 -0.29
C SER A 119 -19.96 44.60 -0.31
N ASP A 120 -19.25 44.19 -1.36
CA ASP A 120 -18.65 42.86 -1.49
C ASP A 120 -17.60 42.59 -0.41
N LYS A 121 -16.76 43.58 -0.10
CA LYS A 121 -15.78 43.48 0.99
C LYS A 121 -16.41 43.50 2.37
N GLN A 122 -17.47 44.29 2.56
CA GLN A 122 -18.26 44.27 3.80
C GLN A 122 -18.92 42.91 4.02
N ALA A 123 -19.52 42.33 2.99
CA ALA A 123 -20.12 41.01 3.04
C ALA A 123 -19.07 39.92 3.34
N ALA A 124 -17.90 39.98 2.72
CA ALA A 124 -16.80 39.06 3.00
C ALA A 124 -16.31 39.16 4.47
N LEU A 125 -16.08 40.38 4.99
CA LEU A 125 -15.68 40.58 6.38
C LEU A 125 -16.74 40.06 7.36
N MET A 126 -18.01 40.31 7.09
CA MET A 126 -19.10 39.85 7.93
C MET A 126 -19.27 38.33 7.88
N HIS A 127 -19.09 37.73 6.70
CA HIS A 127 -19.03 36.29 6.54
C HIS A 127 -17.87 35.68 7.34
N ASP A 128 -16.67 36.24 7.23
CA ASP A 128 -15.49 35.74 7.93
C ASP A 128 -15.61 35.89 9.45
N ALA A 129 -16.17 37.01 9.92
CA ALA A 129 -16.45 37.22 11.35
C ALA A 129 -17.50 36.23 11.88
N TRP A 130 -18.55 35.97 11.10
CA TRP A 130 -19.55 34.95 11.43
C TRP A 130 -18.95 33.55 11.48
N PHE A 131 -18.11 33.20 10.50
CA PHE A 131 -17.43 31.91 10.45
C PHE A 131 -16.47 31.73 11.63
N ALA A 132 -15.69 32.76 11.96
CA ALA A 132 -14.80 32.75 13.13
C ALA A 132 -15.57 32.62 14.45
N LEU A 133 -16.73 33.29 14.56
CA LEU A 133 -17.62 33.14 15.71
C LEU A 133 -18.15 31.69 15.82
N ALA A 134 -18.62 31.12 14.70
CA ALA A 134 -19.12 29.76 14.67
C ALA A 134 -18.06 28.74 15.08
N ILE A 135 -16.82 28.85 14.57
CA ILE A 135 -15.70 28.00 15.00
C ILE A 135 -15.49 28.09 16.52
N LYS A 136 -15.44 29.31 17.07
CA LYS A 136 -15.19 29.53 18.50
C LYS A 136 -16.30 28.95 19.38
N ILE A 137 -17.56 29.19 19.02
CA ILE A 137 -18.70 28.64 19.76
C ILE A 137 -18.70 27.11 19.67
N GLY A 138 -18.52 26.57 18.46
CA GLY A 138 -18.49 25.13 18.22
C GLY A 138 -17.42 24.42 19.04
N GLU A 139 -16.21 24.98 19.07
CA GLU A 139 -15.11 24.46 19.88
C GLU A 139 -15.40 24.58 21.38
N ALA A 140 -15.96 25.71 21.84
CA ALA A 140 -16.34 25.87 23.23
C ALA A 140 -17.42 24.86 23.68
N GLU A 141 -18.40 24.55 22.83
CA GLU A 141 -19.40 23.50 23.11
C GLU A 141 -18.80 22.09 23.05
N PHE A 142 -17.81 21.85 22.18
CA PHE A 142 -17.07 20.58 22.14
C PHE A 142 -16.26 20.36 23.43
N GLN A 143 -15.58 21.40 23.92
CA GLN A 143 -14.76 21.32 25.13
C GLN A 143 -15.56 21.06 26.41
N LYS A 144 -16.88 21.25 26.41
CA LYS A 144 -17.76 20.88 27.54
C LYS A 144 -18.00 19.38 27.65
N LEU A 145 -17.69 18.61 26.61
CA LEU A 145 -17.84 17.15 26.62
C LEU A 145 -16.75 16.51 27.48
N SER A 146 -17.03 15.34 28.03
CA SER A 146 -16.01 14.50 28.67
C SER A 146 -14.92 14.10 27.66
N GLU A 147 -13.70 13.85 28.15
CA GLU A 147 -12.58 13.41 27.30
C GLU A 147 -12.92 12.16 26.48
N GLU A 148 -13.64 11.20 27.06
CA GLU A 148 -14.10 9.99 26.36
C GLU A 148 -15.04 10.34 25.19
N THR A 149 -15.97 11.27 25.41
CA THR A 149 -16.91 11.71 24.36
C THR A 149 -16.22 12.55 23.30
N GLN A 150 -15.28 13.42 23.69
CA GLN A 150 -14.46 14.18 22.75
C GLN A 150 -13.68 13.25 21.83
N PHE A 151 -13.02 12.23 22.40
CA PHE A 151 -12.30 11.22 21.64
C PHE A 151 -13.23 10.45 20.69
N ASP A 152 -14.43 10.05 21.14
CA ASP A 152 -15.37 9.31 20.30
C ASP A 152 -15.90 10.13 19.11
N VAL A 153 -16.22 11.41 19.34
CA VAL A 153 -16.69 12.34 18.31
C VAL A 153 -15.62 12.55 17.24
N ASP A 154 -14.36 12.73 17.66
CA ASP A 154 -13.22 12.95 16.79
C ASP A 154 -12.60 11.67 16.23
N PHE A 155 -13.15 10.51 16.61
CA PHE A 155 -12.57 9.23 16.27
C PHE A 155 -12.53 9.03 14.77
N LEU A 156 -11.31 8.97 14.24
CA LEU A 156 -11.00 8.61 12.88
C LEU A 156 -9.72 7.77 12.90
N ALA A 157 -9.88 6.46 12.66
CA ALA A 157 -8.76 5.54 12.62
C ALA A 157 -8.22 5.44 11.19
N TRP A 158 -6.89 5.48 11.07
CA TRP A 158 -6.19 5.21 9.81
C TRP A 158 -5.42 3.91 9.93
N ALA A 159 -5.55 3.04 8.93
CA ALA A 159 -4.66 1.90 8.77
C ALA A 159 -4.02 1.95 7.39
N GLY A 160 -2.70 1.78 7.34
CA GLY A 160 -2.01 1.59 6.07
C GLY A 160 -2.22 0.19 5.53
N CYS A 161 -2.40 0.07 4.22
CA CYS A 161 -2.64 -1.20 3.52
C CYS A 161 -1.55 -2.23 3.85
N CYS A 162 -1.97 -3.41 4.33
CA CYS A 162 -1.07 -4.47 4.77
C CYS A 162 -0.20 -5.01 3.62
N MET A 163 -0.73 -5.03 2.39
CA MET A 163 0.01 -5.45 1.20
C MET A 163 1.21 -4.53 0.90
N HIS A 164 1.06 -3.23 1.16
CA HIS A 164 2.16 -2.27 1.03
C HIS A 164 3.19 -2.41 2.15
N LYS A 165 2.78 -2.80 3.36
CA LYS A 165 3.71 -3.09 4.46
C LYS A 165 4.66 -4.23 4.10
N GLU A 166 4.09 -5.34 3.62
CA GLU A 166 4.87 -6.50 3.17
C GLU A 166 5.81 -6.13 2.01
N LEU A 167 5.29 -5.45 0.98
CA LEU A 167 6.10 -4.99 -0.14
C LEU A 167 7.26 -4.08 0.31
N ASN A 168 7.00 -3.15 1.22
CA ASN A 168 8.02 -2.23 1.70
C ASN A 168 9.04 -2.93 2.62
N ALA A 169 8.63 -3.95 3.37
CA ALA A 169 9.54 -4.78 4.13
C ALA A 169 10.50 -5.55 3.22
N VAL A 170 10.01 -6.13 2.11
CA VAL A 170 10.86 -6.75 1.10
C VAL A 170 11.82 -5.72 0.49
N LYS A 171 11.36 -4.51 0.17
CA LYS A 171 12.23 -3.44 -0.35
C LYS A 171 13.35 -3.10 0.63
N GLY A 172 13.03 -2.92 1.92
CA GLY A 172 14.03 -2.66 2.95
C GLY A 172 15.04 -3.79 3.09
N GLY A 173 14.56 -5.04 3.05
CA GLY A 173 15.43 -6.21 3.08
C GLY A 173 16.36 -6.29 1.87
N VAL A 174 15.84 -6.09 0.65
CA VAL A 174 16.64 -6.04 -0.58
C VAL A 174 17.68 -4.93 -0.52
N SER A 175 17.32 -3.73 -0.05
CA SER A 175 18.27 -2.62 0.09
C SER A 175 19.41 -2.97 1.04
N GLN A 176 19.11 -3.54 2.21
CA GLN A 176 20.13 -3.89 3.19
C GLN A 176 21.00 -5.08 2.74
N MET A 177 20.40 -6.06 2.08
CA MET A 177 21.08 -7.19 1.47
C MET A 177 22.07 -6.76 0.38
N ALA A 178 21.65 -5.84 -0.49
CA ALA A 178 22.50 -5.31 -1.56
C ALA A 178 23.73 -4.57 -1.00
N LEU A 179 23.57 -3.83 0.11
CA LEU A 179 24.68 -3.16 0.80
C LEU A 179 25.65 -4.16 1.44
N ALA A 180 25.14 -5.28 1.96
CA ALA A 180 25.93 -6.25 2.71
C ALA A 180 27.05 -6.88 1.90
N TRP A 181 26.90 -7.02 0.57
CA TRP A 181 27.98 -7.50 -0.29
C TRP A 181 29.23 -6.62 -0.14
N ASN A 182 29.09 -5.32 -0.30
CA ASN A 182 30.19 -4.37 -0.19
C ASN A 182 30.69 -4.24 1.25
N THR A 183 29.78 -4.10 2.22
CA THR A 183 30.14 -3.91 3.64
C THR A 183 30.91 -5.08 4.22
N ASN A 184 30.70 -6.30 3.73
CA ASN A 184 31.40 -7.50 4.17
C ASN A 184 32.58 -7.88 3.24
N GLY A 185 32.95 -7.05 2.27
CA GLY A 185 34.05 -7.34 1.33
C GLY A 185 33.78 -8.56 0.43
N LEU A 186 32.51 -8.87 0.16
CA LEU A 186 32.10 -10.01 -0.66
C LEU A 186 31.91 -9.59 -2.12
N THR A 187 32.04 -10.55 -3.05
CA THR A 187 31.74 -10.30 -4.46
C THR A 187 30.23 -10.12 -4.68
N PRO A 188 29.77 -8.95 -5.14
CA PRO A 188 28.35 -8.71 -5.37
C PRO A 188 27.84 -9.41 -6.64
N PRO A 189 26.52 -9.50 -6.83
CA PRO A 189 25.91 -9.96 -8.07
C PRO A 189 26.44 -9.25 -9.32
N ILE A 190 26.49 -9.99 -10.42
CA ILE A 190 26.87 -9.44 -11.72
C ILE A 190 25.89 -8.36 -12.18
N ALA A 191 26.42 -7.37 -12.92
CA ALA A 191 25.60 -6.37 -13.59
C ALA A 191 24.78 -7.00 -14.74
N LEU A 192 23.48 -6.70 -14.77
CA LEU A 192 22.51 -7.16 -15.78
C LEU A 192 22.01 -5.95 -16.60
N ASN A 193 22.95 -5.28 -17.27
CA ASN A 193 22.73 -4.05 -18.01
C ASN A 193 21.90 -4.28 -19.29
N ASN A 194 20.98 -3.36 -19.59
CA ASN A 194 20.36 -3.33 -20.91
C ASN A 194 21.40 -2.91 -21.96
N LYS A 195 21.15 -3.23 -23.23
CA LYS A 195 22.08 -2.98 -24.35
C LYS A 195 22.65 -1.55 -24.34
N SER A 196 21.80 -0.54 -24.18
CA SER A 196 22.24 0.86 -24.11
C SER A 196 23.09 1.15 -22.87
N ALA A 197 22.73 0.68 -21.67
CA ALA A 197 23.56 0.90 -20.49
C ALA A 197 24.90 0.16 -20.52
N THR A 198 25.05 -0.92 -21.29
CA THR A 198 26.35 -1.59 -21.48
C THR A 198 27.34 -0.69 -22.21
N GLU A 199 26.88 0.02 -23.25
CA GLU A 199 27.68 0.99 -24.00
C GLU A 199 28.10 2.16 -23.10
N TRP A 200 27.18 2.69 -22.27
CA TRP A 200 27.47 3.75 -21.31
C TRP A 200 28.36 3.30 -20.13
N ALA A 201 28.18 2.08 -19.62
CA ALA A 201 28.96 1.56 -18.48
C ALA A 201 30.43 1.33 -18.85
N ALA A 202 30.71 0.94 -20.10
CA ALA A 202 32.07 0.83 -20.62
C ALA A 202 32.81 2.18 -20.62
N ILE A 203 32.08 3.29 -20.75
CA ILE A 203 32.65 4.65 -20.81
C ILE A 203 32.78 5.27 -19.40
N PHE A 204 31.81 5.05 -18.50
CA PHE A 204 31.71 5.82 -17.26
C PHE A 204 31.86 5.03 -15.94
N HIS A 205 32.19 3.73 -15.97
CA HIS A 205 32.36 2.90 -14.76
C HIS A 205 31.18 3.07 -13.78
N ASN A 206 29.98 2.68 -14.23
CA ASN A 206 28.74 2.95 -13.48
C ASN A 206 28.55 2.00 -12.28
N GLU A 207 28.81 2.48 -11.06
CA GLU A 207 28.57 1.76 -9.81
C GLU A 207 27.09 1.38 -9.59
N LYS A 208 26.13 2.05 -10.26
CA LYS A 208 24.68 1.82 -10.12
C LYS A 208 24.08 0.83 -11.12
N ALA A 209 24.91 -0.01 -11.74
CA ALA A 209 24.43 -1.02 -12.69
C ALA A 209 23.37 -1.95 -12.05
N PRO A 210 22.17 -2.13 -12.67
CA PRO A 210 21.12 -2.98 -12.13
C PRO A 210 21.58 -4.44 -12.08
N ARG A 211 21.41 -5.09 -10.93
CA ARG A 211 21.95 -6.42 -10.62
C ARG A 211 21.06 -7.19 -9.65
N GLY A 212 21.43 -8.44 -9.36
CA GLY A 212 20.86 -9.21 -8.27
C GLY A 212 19.46 -9.77 -8.54
N ALA A 213 18.85 -10.34 -7.50
CA ALA A 213 17.63 -11.14 -7.58
C ALA A 213 16.43 -10.35 -8.13
N VAL A 214 16.22 -9.11 -7.66
CA VAL A 214 15.10 -8.27 -8.13
C VAL A 214 15.24 -7.99 -9.62
N LYS A 215 16.44 -7.66 -10.10
CA LYS A 215 16.65 -7.42 -11.52
C LYS A 215 16.44 -8.70 -12.32
N LEU A 216 16.97 -9.83 -11.86
CA LEU A 216 16.79 -11.12 -12.53
C LEU A 216 15.31 -11.52 -12.62
N ALA A 217 14.56 -11.42 -11.52
CA ALA A 217 13.12 -11.70 -11.47
C ALA A 217 12.30 -10.76 -12.38
N SER A 218 12.73 -9.51 -12.54
CA SER A 218 12.13 -8.57 -13.50
C SER A 218 12.40 -8.98 -14.95
N LEU A 219 13.62 -9.41 -15.30
CA LEU A 219 13.94 -9.93 -16.64
C LEU A 219 13.17 -11.22 -16.93
N ALA A 220 13.12 -12.14 -15.96
CA ALA A 220 12.34 -13.36 -16.05
C ALA A 220 10.85 -13.06 -16.23
N GLY A 221 10.28 -12.09 -15.51
CA GLY A 221 8.91 -11.63 -15.74
C GLY A 221 8.70 -11.09 -17.15
N ALA A 222 9.61 -10.24 -17.64
CA ALA A 222 9.49 -9.69 -19.00
C ALA A 222 9.54 -10.78 -20.10
N LEU A 223 10.25 -11.89 -19.87
CA LEU A 223 10.29 -13.02 -20.79
C LEU A 223 9.16 -14.03 -20.56
N PHE A 224 8.97 -14.50 -19.33
CA PHE A 224 8.11 -15.64 -18.99
C PHE A 224 6.71 -15.25 -18.51
N LYS A 225 6.46 -13.97 -18.21
CA LYS A 225 5.14 -13.41 -17.89
C LYS A 225 5.05 -11.93 -18.29
N ASN A 226 5.22 -11.64 -19.58
CA ASN A 226 5.17 -10.27 -20.08
C ASN A 226 3.77 -9.64 -19.85
N LYS A 227 3.75 -8.32 -19.65
CA LYS A 227 2.52 -7.51 -19.55
C LYS A 227 1.67 -7.54 -20.83
N ASP A 228 2.32 -7.72 -21.97
CA ASP A 228 1.72 -7.91 -23.29
C ASP A 228 1.72 -9.41 -23.57
N ASP A 229 0.55 -10.04 -23.54
CA ASP A 229 0.40 -11.49 -23.68
C ASP A 229 0.74 -12.02 -25.08
N LYS A 230 0.95 -11.11 -26.04
CA LYS A 230 1.48 -11.41 -27.38
C LYS A 230 3.01 -11.40 -27.43
N LYS A 231 3.69 -10.94 -26.38
CA LYS A 231 5.16 -10.84 -26.30
C LYS A 231 5.69 -11.78 -25.24
N GLY A 232 6.86 -12.36 -25.47
CA GLY A 232 7.54 -13.24 -24.52
C GLY A 232 7.34 -14.73 -24.80
N TYR A 233 7.73 -15.54 -23.82
CA TYR A 233 7.82 -17.00 -23.85
C TYR A 233 6.85 -17.67 -22.89
N GLN A 234 5.79 -17.00 -22.45
CA GLN A 234 4.83 -17.53 -21.46
C GLN A 234 4.30 -18.90 -21.86
N LYS A 235 3.77 -19.03 -23.08
CA LYS A 235 3.26 -20.31 -23.60
C LYS A 235 4.37 -21.35 -23.76
N THR A 236 5.57 -20.91 -24.14
CA THR A 236 6.71 -21.82 -24.30
C THR A 236 7.16 -22.38 -22.96
N VAL A 237 7.20 -21.55 -21.91
CA VAL A 237 7.47 -21.97 -20.53
C VAL A 237 6.40 -22.95 -20.08
N ASP A 238 5.11 -22.62 -20.30
CA ASP A 238 3.99 -23.48 -19.92
C ASP A 238 4.12 -24.88 -20.57
N ASN A 239 4.30 -24.93 -21.89
CA ASN A 239 4.47 -26.20 -22.62
C ASN A 239 5.73 -26.97 -22.19
N TYR A 240 6.84 -26.27 -21.91
CA TYR A 240 8.09 -26.91 -21.50
C TYR A 240 7.98 -27.54 -20.11
N PHE A 241 7.33 -26.83 -19.18
CA PHE A 241 7.11 -27.32 -17.82
C PHE A 241 6.08 -28.46 -17.81
N GLU A 242 4.98 -28.36 -18.57
CA GLU A 242 4.04 -29.47 -18.75
C GLU A 242 4.73 -30.73 -19.30
N LYS A 243 5.63 -30.58 -20.29
CA LYS A 243 6.43 -31.69 -20.81
C LYS A 243 7.41 -32.27 -19.77
N THR A 244 7.99 -31.43 -18.93
CA THR A 244 9.06 -31.83 -17.99
C THR A 244 8.52 -32.39 -16.68
N PHE A 245 7.45 -31.83 -16.16
CA PHE A 245 6.90 -32.12 -14.84
C PHE A 245 5.48 -32.69 -14.87
N GLY A 246 4.81 -32.69 -16.03
CA GLY A 246 3.39 -33.06 -16.15
C GLY A 246 2.42 -31.96 -15.75
N TYR A 247 2.92 -30.80 -15.34
CA TYR A 247 2.14 -29.62 -15.00
C TYR A 247 2.95 -28.35 -15.26
N SER A 248 2.27 -27.21 -15.45
CA SER A 248 2.88 -25.89 -15.41
C SER A 248 2.15 -24.99 -14.43
N ASN A 249 2.93 -24.27 -13.62
CA ASN A 249 2.46 -23.09 -12.93
C ASN A 249 2.88 -21.86 -13.72
N ARG A 250 1.94 -20.94 -13.97
CA ARG A 250 2.25 -19.69 -14.66
C ARG A 250 3.29 -18.91 -13.86
N PHE A 251 4.36 -18.49 -14.54
CA PHE A 251 5.42 -17.70 -13.91
C PHE A 251 4.85 -16.48 -13.17
N PRO A 252 5.36 -16.15 -11.97
CA PRO A 252 4.85 -15.05 -11.17
C PRO A 252 4.84 -13.70 -11.90
N ASP A 253 3.78 -12.91 -11.69
CA ASP A 253 3.46 -11.72 -12.47
C ASP A 253 4.24 -10.46 -12.00
N THR A 254 5.57 -10.51 -12.10
CA THR A 254 6.45 -9.38 -11.73
C THR A 254 6.33 -8.19 -12.69
N SER A 255 5.83 -8.41 -13.91
CA SER A 255 5.59 -7.36 -14.92
C SER A 255 4.49 -6.38 -14.56
N ASN A 256 3.50 -6.81 -13.75
CA ASN A 256 2.39 -5.97 -13.29
C ASN A 256 2.52 -5.56 -11.82
N THR A 257 3.69 -5.76 -11.20
CA THR A 257 3.99 -5.38 -9.81
C THR A 257 2.97 -5.93 -8.80
N ARG A 258 2.50 -7.17 -9.00
CA ARG A 258 1.60 -7.80 -8.02
C ARG A 258 2.32 -7.99 -6.68
N TYR A 259 1.64 -7.72 -5.57
CA TYR A 259 2.21 -7.96 -4.24
C TYR A 259 2.66 -9.41 -4.05
N GLY A 260 3.83 -9.61 -3.43
CA GLY A 260 4.49 -10.91 -3.27
C GLY A 260 5.14 -11.50 -4.54
N SER A 261 4.84 -10.99 -5.75
CA SER A 261 5.27 -11.63 -7.00
C SER A 261 6.78 -11.79 -7.18
N TYR A 262 7.58 -10.88 -6.62
CA TYR A 262 9.04 -10.96 -6.70
C TYR A 262 9.62 -12.06 -5.81
N CYS A 263 9.05 -12.27 -4.62
CA CYS A 263 9.40 -13.39 -3.75
C CYS A 263 8.93 -14.73 -4.35
N ASP A 264 7.76 -14.74 -4.99
CA ASP A 264 7.26 -15.89 -5.72
C ASP A 264 8.17 -16.23 -6.91
N ALA A 265 8.58 -15.22 -7.68
CA ALA A 265 9.53 -15.39 -8.78
C ALA A 265 10.88 -15.89 -8.28
N ALA A 266 11.35 -15.39 -7.14
CA ALA A 266 12.59 -15.88 -6.53
C ALA A 266 12.49 -17.36 -6.15
N THR A 267 11.36 -17.76 -5.57
CA THR A 267 11.05 -19.16 -5.22
C THR A 267 11.00 -20.06 -6.47
N GLU A 268 10.31 -19.61 -7.52
CA GLU A 268 10.19 -20.34 -8.79
C GLU A 268 11.55 -20.53 -9.47
N LEU A 269 12.32 -19.43 -9.58
CA LEU A 269 13.63 -19.44 -10.24
C LEU A 269 14.63 -20.32 -9.49
N ILE A 270 14.68 -20.26 -8.16
CA ILE A 270 15.64 -21.07 -7.39
C ILE A 270 15.30 -22.56 -7.47
N LEU A 271 14.01 -22.93 -7.29
CA LEU A 271 13.54 -24.32 -7.35
C LEU A 271 13.82 -24.97 -8.71
N HIS A 272 13.62 -24.20 -9.78
CA HIS A 272 13.68 -24.71 -11.15
C HIS A 272 14.87 -24.15 -11.92
N THR A 273 15.95 -23.70 -11.25
CA THR A 273 17.13 -23.07 -11.86
C THR A 273 17.65 -23.88 -13.05
N GLY A 274 17.91 -25.17 -12.84
CA GLY A 274 18.43 -26.06 -13.89
C GLY A 274 17.46 -26.25 -15.06
N THR A 275 16.16 -26.28 -14.79
CA THR A 275 15.13 -26.39 -15.82
C THR A 275 15.05 -25.12 -16.65
N TYR A 276 15.13 -23.94 -16.02
CA TYR A 276 15.17 -22.67 -16.74
C TYR A 276 16.44 -22.52 -17.58
N ILE A 277 17.60 -22.98 -17.10
CA ILE A 277 18.84 -22.98 -17.89
C ILE A 277 18.66 -23.80 -19.17
N LYS A 278 18.16 -25.04 -19.06
CA LYS A 278 17.91 -25.92 -20.22
C LYS A 278 16.85 -25.36 -21.18
N LEU A 279 15.80 -24.72 -20.64
CA LEU A 279 14.81 -24.03 -21.46
C LEU A 279 15.47 -22.89 -22.25
N MET A 280 16.31 -22.08 -21.61
CA MET A 280 17.02 -20.99 -22.28
C MET A 280 17.95 -21.50 -23.39
N GLU A 281 18.69 -22.59 -23.16
CA GLU A 281 19.50 -23.26 -24.19
C GLU A 281 18.64 -23.71 -25.37
N THR A 282 17.50 -24.35 -25.09
CA THR A 282 16.54 -24.78 -26.12
C THR A 282 16.02 -23.58 -26.93
N LEU A 283 15.71 -22.46 -26.27
CA LEU A 283 15.25 -21.23 -26.92
C LEU A 283 16.35 -20.59 -27.79
N ARG A 284 17.62 -20.68 -27.39
CA ARG A 284 18.75 -20.22 -28.21
C ARG A 284 18.91 -21.08 -29.45
N ASP A 285 18.92 -22.40 -29.27
CA ASP A 285 19.22 -23.36 -30.34
C ASP A 285 18.09 -23.43 -31.39
N ALA A 286 16.87 -23.03 -31.02
CA ALA A 286 15.76 -22.89 -31.95
C ALA A 286 15.87 -21.66 -32.88
N LYS A 287 16.81 -20.74 -32.65
CA LYS A 287 16.97 -19.52 -33.46
C LYS A 287 17.93 -19.73 -34.60
N VAL A 288 17.66 -19.07 -35.73
CA VAL A 288 18.57 -19.07 -36.89
C VAL A 288 19.96 -18.57 -36.54
N ALA A 289 20.05 -17.51 -35.72
CA ALA A 289 21.33 -16.95 -35.30
C ALA A 289 22.05 -17.78 -34.22
N LEU A 290 21.38 -18.75 -33.58
CA LEU A 290 21.91 -19.55 -32.46
C LEU A 290 22.47 -18.70 -31.30
N GLU A 291 22.01 -17.46 -31.16
CA GLU A 291 22.48 -16.48 -30.19
C GLU A 291 21.36 -16.00 -29.26
N PHE A 292 21.75 -15.63 -28.05
CA PHE A 292 20.87 -14.94 -27.12
C PHE A 292 20.72 -13.46 -27.49
N THR A 293 19.49 -12.94 -27.40
CA THR A 293 19.25 -11.50 -27.27
C THR A 293 19.84 -10.98 -25.96
N ASN A 294 20.03 -9.66 -25.84
CA ASN A 294 20.60 -9.08 -24.62
C ASN A 294 19.82 -9.42 -23.34
N ILE A 295 18.48 -9.40 -23.39
CA ILE A 295 17.65 -9.75 -22.23
C ILE A 295 17.80 -11.22 -21.83
N GLU A 296 17.87 -12.12 -22.81
CA GLU A 296 18.05 -13.55 -22.58
C GLU A 296 19.45 -13.86 -22.06
N SER A 297 20.47 -13.23 -22.62
CA SER A 297 21.86 -13.38 -22.17
C SER A 297 22.00 -12.93 -20.72
N ASN A 298 21.40 -11.79 -20.34
CA ASN A 298 21.38 -11.34 -18.96
C ASN A 298 20.66 -12.32 -18.02
N LEU A 299 19.49 -12.82 -18.42
CA LEU A 299 18.78 -13.82 -17.64
C LEU A 299 19.62 -15.10 -17.47
N PHE A 300 20.17 -15.61 -18.57
CA PHE A 300 20.99 -16.81 -18.58
C PHE A 300 22.23 -16.66 -17.68
N ARG A 301 22.95 -15.54 -17.78
CA ARG A 301 24.10 -15.23 -16.93
C ARG A 301 23.71 -15.12 -15.45
N GLY A 302 22.60 -14.46 -15.14
CA GLY A 302 22.12 -14.33 -13.76
C GLY A 302 21.72 -15.68 -13.14
N LEU A 303 21.20 -16.62 -13.93
CA LEU A 303 20.89 -17.99 -13.47
C LEU A 303 22.15 -18.82 -13.15
N HIS A 304 23.33 -18.40 -13.60
CA HIS A 304 24.61 -19.04 -13.28
C HIS A 304 25.40 -18.29 -12.19
N ASP A 305 24.94 -17.10 -11.79
CA ASP A 305 25.67 -16.23 -10.89
C ASP A 305 25.34 -16.56 -9.42
N ILE A 306 26.31 -17.12 -8.70
CA ILE A 306 26.14 -17.57 -7.30
C ILE A 306 25.64 -16.44 -6.38
N PRO A 307 26.19 -15.21 -6.39
CA PRO A 307 25.63 -14.11 -5.61
C PRO A 307 24.18 -13.78 -5.96
N THR A 308 23.81 -13.76 -7.25
CA THR A 308 22.40 -13.56 -7.66
C THR A 308 21.50 -14.69 -7.14
N LEU A 309 21.93 -15.96 -7.24
CA LEU A 309 21.19 -17.11 -6.70
C LEU A 309 21.08 -17.04 -5.17
N THR A 310 22.10 -16.51 -4.48
CA THR A 310 22.07 -16.29 -3.03
C THR A 310 20.98 -15.29 -2.67
N GLU A 311 20.87 -14.17 -3.40
CA GLU A 311 19.79 -13.20 -3.18
C GLU A 311 18.40 -13.79 -3.45
N LEU A 312 18.25 -14.63 -4.50
CA LEU A 312 16.98 -15.32 -4.77
C LEU A 312 16.60 -16.25 -3.62
N ALA A 313 17.55 -17.02 -3.11
CA ALA A 313 17.34 -17.92 -1.98
C ALA A 313 16.88 -17.14 -0.73
N VAL A 314 17.51 -15.99 -0.42
CA VAL A 314 17.10 -15.15 0.71
C VAL A 314 15.68 -14.61 0.55
N MET A 315 15.32 -14.10 -0.63
CA MET A 315 13.95 -13.63 -0.90
C MET A 315 12.93 -14.76 -0.80
N ALA A 316 13.28 -15.97 -1.24
CA ALA A 316 12.43 -17.15 -1.16
C ALA A 316 12.25 -17.62 0.30
N LEU A 317 13.33 -17.65 1.10
CA LEU A 317 13.28 -17.94 2.54
C LEU A 317 12.42 -16.93 3.31
N TYR A 318 12.55 -15.63 3.02
CA TYR A 318 11.66 -14.62 3.59
C TYR A 318 10.19 -14.87 3.23
N ALA A 319 9.92 -15.29 1.99
CA ALA A 319 8.58 -15.65 1.57
C ALA A 319 8.00 -16.79 2.41
N GLN A 320 8.79 -17.84 2.68
CA GLN A 320 8.37 -18.97 3.51
C GLN A 320 8.15 -18.57 4.97
N ALA A 321 9.08 -17.80 5.54
CA ALA A 321 9.09 -17.47 6.96
C ALA A 321 8.06 -16.40 7.35
N ILE A 322 7.97 -15.32 6.56
CA ILE A 322 7.19 -14.13 6.92
C ILE A 322 6.15 -13.82 5.86
N GLY A 323 6.57 -13.67 4.60
CA GLY A 323 5.74 -13.13 3.53
C GLY A 323 4.44 -13.91 3.33
N ARG A 324 4.52 -15.21 3.07
CA ARG A 324 3.34 -16.07 2.83
C ARG A 324 2.42 -16.18 4.04
N PRO A 325 2.91 -16.51 5.26
CA PRO A 325 2.08 -16.46 6.47
C PRO A 325 1.35 -15.12 6.67
N TYR A 326 2.06 -14.01 6.46
CA TYR A 326 1.51 -12.67 6.61
C TYR A 326 0.41 -12.41 5.57
N LEU A 327 0.71 -12.63 4.28
CA LEU A 327 -0.22 -12.43 3.18
C LEU A 327 -1.48 -13.30 3.32
N ARG A 328 -1.33 -14.55 3.76
CA ARG A 328 -2.45 -15.46 4.04
C ARG A 328 -3.35 -14.92 5.15
N THR A 329 -2.75 -14.43 6.23
CA THR A 329 -3.48 -13.91 7.38
C THR A 329 -4.25 -12.65 7.03
N VAL A 330 -3.60 -11.64 6.46
CA VAL A 330 -4.25 -10.33 6.20
C VAL A 330 -5.29 -10.37 5.08
N ARG A 331 -5.23 -11.39 4.22
CA ARG A 331 -6.26 -11.65 3.19
C ARG A 331 -7.41 -12.53 3.66
N SER A 332 -7.37 -13.02 4.89
CA SER A 332 -8.48 -13.79 5.43
C SER A 332 -9.72 -12.91 5.58
N THR A 333 -10.88 -13.50 5.28
CA THR A 333 -12.17 -12.81 5.39
C THR A 333 -12.50 -12.59 6.85
N ALA A 334 -13.05 -11.41 7.18
CA ALA A 334 -13.50 -11.01 8.52
C ALA A 334 -12.45 -10.44 9.49
N LEU A 335 -11.28 -10.02 9.01
CA LEU A 335 -10.35 -9.22 9.81
C LEU A 335 -10.62 -7.72 9.67
N ASN A 336 -10.61 -7.01 10.79
CA ASN A 336 -10.49 -5.56 10.84
C ASN A 336 -9.01 -5.19 10.98
N ALA A 337 -8.51 -4.31 10.12
CA ALA A 337 -7.12 -3.86 10.14
C ALA A 337 -6.72 -3.28 11.51
N LEU A 338 -7.67 -2.66 12.21
CA LEU A 338 -7.45 -2.03 13.51
C LEU A 338 -7.19 -3.03 14.64
N ASP A 339 -7.55 -4.31 14.44
CA ASP A 339 -7.33 -5.38 15.44
C ASP A 339 -6.00 -6.12 15.20
N LEU A 340 -5.20 -5.72 14.18
CA LEU A 340 -3.97 -6.40 13.80
C LEU A 340 -2.74 -6.02 14.62
N GLY A 341 -2.84 -5.13 15.62
CA GLY A 341 -1.68 -4.64 16.37
C GLY A 341 -0.85 -5.76 17.01
N SER A 342 -1.51 -6.75 17.63
CA SER A 342 -0.81 -7.92 18.20
C SER A 342 -0.17 -8.80 17.13
N PHE A 343 -0.81 -8.94 15.97
CA PHE A 343 -0.27 -9.68 14.83
C PHE A 343 0.94 -8.96 14.22
N HIS A 344 0.89 -7.64 14.04
CA HIS A 344 2.03 -6.85 13.56
C HIS A 344 3.22 -6.88 14.52
N ASN A 345 2.98 -6.96 15.83
CA ASN A 345 4.06 -7.21 16.80
C ASN A 345 4.74 -8.57 16.60
N ARG A 346 4.01 -9.61 16.16
CA ARG A 346 4.61 -10.93 15.85
C ARG A 346 5.50 -10.89 14.61
N VAL A 347 5.29 -9.95 13.69
CA VAL A 347 6.13 -9.81 12.48
C VAL A 347 7.58 -9.44 12.84
N LYS A 348 7.82 -8.98 14.08
CA LYS A 348 9.15 -8.86 14.69
C LYS A 348 9.86 -10.22 14.86
N HIS A 349 9.24 -11.35 14.49
CA HIS A 349 9.93 -12.63 14.30
C HIS A 349 11.16 -12.54 13.40
N CYS A 350 11.26 -11.52 12.53
CA CYS A 350 12.51 -11.16 11.86
C CYS A 350 13.72 -11.08 12.82
N GLN A 351 13.53 -10.58 14.04
CA GLN A 351 14.57 -10.50 15.07
C GLN A 351 15.10 -11.89 15.47
N ALA A 352 14.20 -12.87 15.67
CA ALA A 352 14.60 -14.23 15.98
C ALA A 352 15.45 -14.86 14.86
N ILE A 353 15.10 -14.59 13.60
CA ILE A 353 15.87 -15.06 12.43
C ILE A 353 17.21 -14.33 12.29
N ILE A 354 17.31 -13.07 12.70
CA ILE A 354 18.58 -12.33 12.75
C ILE A 354 19.52 -12.94 13.79
N GLU A 355 18.99 -13.29 14.97
CA GLU A 355 19.74 -13.85 16.09
C GLU A 355 20.13 -15.32 15.85
N GLU A 356 19.21 -16.11 15.30
CA GLU A 356 19.36 -17.54 15.01
C GLU A 356 18.98 -17.84 13.53
N PRO A 357 19.85 -17.53 12.54
CA PRO A 357 19.56 -17.77 11.12
C PRO A 357 19.29 -19.24 10.78
N GLU A 358 19.82 -20.13 11.62
CA GLU A 358 19.63 -21.59 11.56
C GLU A 358 18.16 -22.00 11.64
N LEU A 359 17.29 -21.14 12.18
CA LEU A 359 15.83 -21.32 12.13
C LEU A 359 15.28 -21.51 10.71
N LEU A 360 16.03 -21.10 9.68
CA LEU A 360 15.67 -21.28 8.27
C LEU A 360 16.66 -22.15 7.49
N ILE A 361 17.96 -22.07 7.78
CA ILE A 361 19.00 -22.67 6.93
C ILE A 361 19.55 -24.00 7.46
N ALA A 362 19.28 -24.37 8.71
CA ALA A 362 19.74 -25.64 9.25
C ALA A 362 18.89 -26.81 8.71
N PRO A 363 19.48 -28.01 8.48
CA PRO A 363 18.74 -29.17 8.01
C PRO A 363 17.59 -29.65 8.92
N ASP A 364 17.64 -29.30 10.21
CA ASP A 364 16.62 -29.60 11.22
C ASP A 364 15.67 -28.42 11.50
N ALA A 365 15.75 -27.35 10.70
CA ALA A 365 14.86 -26.20 10.80
C ALA A 365 13.39 -26.62 10.63
N SER A 366 12.57 -26.24 11.60
CA SER A 366 11.15 -26.63 11.66
C SER A 366 10.22 -25.44 11.40
N PRO A 367 9.08 -25.67 10.72
CA PRO A 367 8.12 -24.60 10.43
C PRO A 367 7.58 -23.92 11.69
N SER A 368 7.42 -24.67 12.79
CA SER A 368 6.89 -24.15 14.06
C SER A 368 7.77 -23.08 14.70
N ARG A 369 9.09 -23.11 14.44
CA ARG A 369 10.05 -22.12 14.95
C ARG A 369 10.47 -21.10 13.91
N GLY A 370 10.42 -21.42 12.62
CA GLY A 370 10.92 -20.54 11.56
C GLY A 370 9.86 -19.81 10.74
N THR A 371 8.57 -20.06 10.96
CA THR A 371 7.48 -19.27 10.34
C THR A 371 6.81 -18.34 11.35
N LEU A 372 6.33 -17.19 10.85
CA LEU A 372 5.59 -16.18 11.60
C LEU A 372 4.36 -16.76 12.32
N ASP A 373 3.63 -17.65 11.65
CA ASP A 373 2.40 -18.26 12.15
C ASP A 373 2.61 -19.62 12.82
N GLY A 374 3.84 -20.16 12.79
CA GLY A 374 4.14 -21.54 13.20
C GLY A 374 3.56 -22.59 12.26
N GLY A 375 3.03 -22.17 11.10
CA GLY A 375 2.42 -23.04 10.10
C GLY A 375 3.47 -23.75 9.23
N LEU A 376 3.00 -24.64 8.36
CA LEU A 376 3.87 -25.35 7.41
C LEU A 376 4.52 -24.38 6.41
N TRP A 377 5.71 -24.74 5.94
CA TRP A 377 6.33 -24.10 4.77
C TRP A 377 5.38 -24.16 3.58
N ASP A 378 5.22 -23.05 2.86
CA ASP A 378 4.40 -22.95 1.65
C ASP A 378 4.97 -23.82 0.51
N ARG A 379 6.32 -23.90 0.43
CA ARG A 379 7.08 -24.71 -0.53
C ARG A 379 8.18 -25.49 0.22
N PRO A 380 7.87 -26.60 0.91
CA PRO A 380 8.85 -27.36 1.67
C PRO A 380 10.01 -27.89 0.83
N GLU A 381 9.80 -28.17 -0.46
CA GLU A 381 10.84 -28.59 -1.40
C GLU A 381 11.96 -27.56 -1.57
N LEU A 382 11.66 -26.26 -1.37
CA LEU A 382 12.67 -25.19 -1.38
C LEU A 382 13.63 -25.35 -0.22
N MET A 383 13.10 -25.67 0.97
CA MET A 383 13.88 -25.81 2.18
C MET A 383 14.89 -26.95 2.02
N TYR A 384 14.40 -28.12 1.58
CA TYR A 384 15.26 -29.28 1.30
C TYR A 384 16.33 -28.98 0.24
N LEU A 385 15.97 -28.29 -0.85
CA LEU A 385 16.92 -27.91 -1.89
C LEU A 385 18.03 -27.02 -1.35
N LEU A 386 17.71 -26.07 -0.47
CA LEU A 386 18.70 -25.17 0.13
C LEU A 386 19.59 -25.88 1.16
N TRP A 387 19.04 -26.77 1.98
CA TRP A 387 19.81 -27.54 2.97
C TRP A 387 20.81 -28.51 2.33
N LEU A 388 20.49 -29.02 1.14
CA LEU A 388 21.38 -29.87 0.35
C LEU A 388 22.35 -29.07 -0.53
N SER A 389 22.21 -27.74 -0.61
CA SER A 389 23.00 -26.89 -1.49
C SER A 389 24.24 -26.36 -0.79
N HIS A 390 25.40 -26.94 -1.07
CA HIS A 390 26.70 -26.40 -0.66
C HIS A 390 27.19 -25.21 -1.51
N LYS A 391 26.35 -24.69 -2.43
CA LYS A 391 26.77 -23.72 -3.48
C LYS A 391 26.52 -22.25 -3.12
N LEU A 392 25.96 -21.95 -1.95
CA LEU A 392 25.59 -20.59 -1.55
C LEU A 392 26.40 -20.14 -0.31
N PRO A 393 27.71 -19.91 -0.43
CA PRO A 393 28.61 -19.71 0.72
C PRO A 393 28.26 -18.48 1.57
N ASN A 394 27.65 -17.45 0.96
CA ASN A 394 27.33 -16.20 1.63
C ASN A 394 25.87 -16.13 2.13
N LEU A 395 25.11 -17.23 2.03
CA LEU A 395 23.67 -17.25 2.33
C LEU A 395 23.37 -16.71 3.73
N ARG A 396 24.09 -17.18 4.75
CA ARG A 396 23.89 -16.75 6.15
C ARG A 396 24.06 -15.23 6.32
N THR A 397 25.16 -14.68 5.83
CA THR A 397 25.47 -13.23 5.94
C THR A 397 24.43 -12.38 5.23
N VAL A 398 24.05 -12.78 4.02
CA VAL A 398 23.11 -12.06 3.16
C VAL A 398 21.68 -12.16 3.71
N LEU A 399 21.31 -13.31 4.29
CA LEU A 399 20.04 -13.54 4.99
C LEU A 399 19.87 -12.61 6.18
N VAL A 400 20.87 -12.55 7.07
CA VAL A 400 20.85 -11.67 8.25
C VAL A 400 20.70 -10.21 7.84
N ALA A 401 21.42 -9.78 6.80
CA ALA A 401 21.31 -8.42 6.28
C ALA A 401 19.89 -8.12 5.76
N PHE A 402 19.30 -9.04 4.98
CA PHE A 402 17.94 -8.88 4.49
C PHE A 402 16.94 -8.74 5.64
N PHE A 403 16.98 -9.65 6.61
CA PHE A 403 16.04 -9.61 7.74
C PHE A 403 16.22 -8.37 8.62
N THR A 404 17.45 -7.85 8.74
CA THR A 404 17.73 -6.57 9.41
C THR A 404 17.03 -5.40 8.70
N GLY A 405 17.12 -5.34 7.36
CA GLY A 405 16.44 -4.31 6.58
C GLY A 405 14.91 -4.44 6.60
N ALA A 406 14.42 -5.68 6.57
CA ALA A 406 13.00 -5.99 6.65
C ALA A 406 12.41 -5.62 8.02
N LEU A 407 13.09 -5.94 9.13
CA LEU A 407 12.67 -5.60 10.49
C LEU A 407 12.49 -4.09 10.67
N ARG A 408 13.50 -3.29 10.29
CA ARG A 408 13.42 -1.82 10.35
C ARG A 408 12.24 -1.26 9.55
N SER A 409 11.94 -1.90 8.43
CA SER A 409 10.81 -1.50 7.59
C SER A 409 9.48 -1.88 8.23
N TRP A 410 9.37 -3.07 8.82
CA TRP A 410 8.19 -3.47 9.59
C TRP A 410 7.91 -2.48 10.72
N GLU A 411 8.91 -2.17 11.55
CA GLU A 411 8.77 -1.19 12.63
C GLU A 411 8.25 0.16 12.14
N ARG A 412 8.82 0.67 11.05
CA ARG A 412 8.39 1.94 10.44
C ARG A 412 6.96 1.89 9.88
N PHE A 413 6.57 0.79 9.25
CA PHE A 413 5.29 0.66 8.54
C PHE A 413 4.18 0.03 9.40
N THR A 414 4.43 -0.19 10.69
CA THR A 414 3.41 -0.58 11.68
C THR A 414 3.28 0.43 12.81
N SER A 415 3.86 1.62 12.69
CA SER A 415 3.87 2.64 13.74
C SER A 415 2.46 3.15 14.09
N GLU A 416 1.46 2.96 13.23
CA GLU A 416 0.07 3.30 13.55
C GLU A 416 -0.51 2.49 14.72
N PHE A 417 0.13 1.37 15.09
CA PHE A 417 -0.25 0.54 16.24
C PHE A 417 0.56 0.83 17.50
N ASP A 418 1.45 1.83 17.47
CA ASP A 418 2.28 2.17 18.62
C ASP A 418 1.41 2.61 19.82
N ALA A 419 1.97 2.40 21.02
CA ALA A 419 1.33 2.82 22.26
C ALA A 419 1.01 4.32 22.22
N GLY A 420 -0.19 4.69 22.65
CA GLY A 420 -0.66 6.09 22.59
C GLY A 420 -1.16 6.53 21.21
N GLY A 421 -1.09 5.69 20.17
CA GLY A 421 -1.74 5.96 18.88
C GLY A 421 -3.27 5.84 18.96
N THR A 422 -3.98 6.43 17.97
CA THR A 422 -5.46 6.39 17.91
C THR A 422 -6.01 4.96 17.94
N ILE A 423 -5.35 4.00 17.29
CA ILE A 423 -5.78 2.59 17.28
C ILE A 423 -5.63 1.94 18.66
N ALA A 424 -4.52 2.23 19.35
CA ALA A 424 -4.22 1.69 20.68
C ALA A 424 -5.16 2.25 21.75
N GLN A 425 -5.53 3.52 21.65
CA GLN A 425 -6.49 4.17 22.56
C GLN A 425 -7.95 3.73 22.31
N ALA A 426 -8.27 3.25 21.10
CA ALA A 426 -9.62 2.88 20.73
C ALA A 426 -10.13 1.67 21.52
N THR A 427 -11.37 1.75 21.99
CA THR A 427 -12.10 0.59 22.50
C THR A 427 -12.43 -0.39 21.36
N GLN A 428 -12.77 -1.63 21.71
CA GLN A 428 -13.20 -2.62 20.71
C GLN A 428 -14.43 -2.14 19.93
N LYS A 429 -15.37 -1.48 20.61
CA LYS A 429 -16.59 -0.91 19.99
C LYS A 429 -16.23 0.16 18.96
N GLN A 430 -15.27 1.04 19.27
CA GLN A 430 -14.80 2.07 18.35
C GLN A 430 -14.11 1.44 17.13
N ARG A 431 -13.22 0.46 17.32
CA ARG A 431 -12.59 -0.27 16.20
C ARG A 431 -13.63 -0.93 15.30
N GLN A 432 -14.64 -1.59 15.87
CA GLN A 432 -15.75 -2.20 15.13
C GLN A 432 -16.58 -1.17 14.35
N SER A 433 -16.84 0.00 14.93
CA SER A 433 -17.60 1.07 14.28
C SER A 433 -16.89 1.70 13.07
N ALA A 434 -15.55 1.63 13.02
CA ALA A 434 -14.75 2.13 11.92
C ALA A 434 -14.61 1.14 10.76
N TRP A 435 -14.58 -0.17 11.07
CA TRP A 435 -14.30 -1.28 10.16
C TRP A 435 -13.40 -0.92 8.96
N VAL A 436 -12.10 -1.26 9.07
CA VAL A 436 -11.13 -1.01 8.01
C VAL A 436 -10.63 -2.34 7.44
N SER A 437 -10.73 -2.53 6.13
CA SER A 437 -10.16 -3.73 5.48
C SER A 437 -8.63 -3.75 5.64
N PRO A 438 -7.99 -4.90 5.97
CA PRO A 438 -6.53 -4.99 6.04
C PRO A 438 -5.82 -4.72 4.71
N THR A 439 -6.47 -5.04 3.59
CA THR A 439 -5.92 -4.89 2.24
C THR A 439 -6.79 -4.01 1.37
N ASN A 440 -6.16 -3.38 0.38
CA ASN A 440 -6.83 -2.59 -0.66
C ASN A 440 -7.33 -3.47 -1.83
N ASP A 441 -7.34 -4.80 -1.66
CA ASP A 441 -7.66 -5.75 -2.73
C ASP A 441 -9.08 -5.50 -3.29
N ILE A 442 -10.01 -5.01 -2.48
CA ILE A 442 -11.39 -4.66 -2.90
C ILE A 442 -11.39 -3.47 -3.87
N SER A 443 -10.67 -2.40 -3.54
CA SER A 443 -10.56 -1.21 -4.40
C SER A 443 -9.80 -1.53 -5.69
N GLU A 444 -8.72 -2.31 -5.59
CA GLU A 444 -7.96 -2.80 -6.75
C GLU A 444 -8.79 -3.71 -7.64
N GLY A 445 -9.62 -4.57 -7.05
CA GLY A 445 -10.60 -5.39 -7.76
C GLY A 445 -11.60 -4.54 -8.54
N SER A 446 -12.11 -3.48 -7.91
CA SER A 446 -13.04 -2.52 -8.55
C SER A 446 -12.38 -1.79 -9.73
N LEU A 447 -11.12 -1.36 -9.56
CA LEU A 447 -10.33 -0.78 -10.65
C LEU A 447 -10.05 -1.81 -11.77
N GLY A 448 -9.77 -3.05 -11.40
CA GLY A 448 -9.58 -4.16 -12.34
C GLY A 448 -10.83 -4.42 -13.19
N GLN A 449 -12.02 -4.39 -12.58
CA GLN A 449 -13.30 -4.51 -13.27
C GLN A 449 -13.53 -3.33 -14.22
N CYS A 450 -13.27 -2.09 -13.78
CA CYS A 450 -13.33 -0.90 -14.62
C CYS A 450 -12.44 -1.05 -15.88
N ARG A 451 -11.20 -1.52 -15.72
CA ARG A 451 -10.30 -1.80 -16.85
C ARG A 451 -10.85 -2.86 -17.80
N GLN A 452 -11.49 -3.91 -17.29
CA GLN A 452 -12.12 -4.93 -18.14
C GLN A 452 -13.31 -4.37 -18.92
N MET A 453 -14.13 -3.53 -18.29
CA MET A 453 -15.27 -2.87 -18.94
C MET A 453 -14.79 -1.96 -20.08
N LEU A 454 -13.76 -1.15 -19.84
CA LEU A 454 -13.16 -0.30 -20.89
C LEU A 454 -12.55 -1.10 -22.04
N ARG A 455 -11.98 -2.29 -21.79
CA ARG A 455 -11.50 -3.15 -22.88
C ARG A 455 -12.65 -3.69 -23.75
N ARG A 456 -13.80 -4.02 -23.14
CA ARG A 456 -14.97 -4.55 -23.84
C ARG A 456 -15.76 -3.46 -24.57
N ALA A 457 -15.83 -2.27 -23.99
CA ALA A 457 -16.53 -1.12 -24.54
C ALA A 457 -15.74 0.18 -24.28
N PRO A 458 -14.78 0.52 -25.16
CA PRO A 458 -13.88 1.67 -24.97
C PRO A 458 -14.57 3.04 -24.91
N THR A 459 -15.80 3.14 -25.41
CA THR A 459 -16.61 4.37 -25.41
C THR A 459 -17.41 4.57 -24.12
N MET A 460 -17.34 3.63 -23.17
CA MET A 460 -18.07 3.73 -21.91
C MET A 460 -17.51 4.85 -21.03
N THR A 461 -18.38 5.72 -20.52
CA THR A 461 -17.97 6.82 -19.64
C THR A 461 -17.78 6.34 -18.20
N ASP A 462 -17.00 7.07 -17.40
CA ASP A 462 -16.78 6.74 -15.98
C ASP A 462 -18.12 6.70 -15.21
N ASN A 463 -19.08 7.58 -15.55
CA ASN A 463 -20.43 7.57 -14.98
C ASN A 463 -21.21 6.29 -15.30
N GLN A 464 -21.13 5.79 -16.54
CA GLN A 464 -21.79 4.54 -16.92
C GLN A 464 -21.15 3.33 -16.23
N ILE A 465 -19.83 3.35 -16.03
CA ILE A 465 -19.13 2.30 -15.30
C ILE A 465 -19.59 2.29 -13.85
N ASN A 466 -19.56 3.45 -13.20
CA ASN A 466 -19.92 3.60 -11.79
C ASN A 466 -21.40 3.26 -11.53
N ALA A 467 -22.32 3.64 -12.43
CA ALA A 467 -23.74 3.32 -12.33
C ALA A 467 -24.08 1.82 -12.49
N ARG A 468 -23.17 1.00 -13.02
CA ARG A 468 -23.35 -0.46 -13.14
C ARG A 468 -22.78 -1.23 -11.95
N MET A 469 -21.97 -0.55 -11.13
CA MET A 469 -21.22 -1.12 -10.03
C MET A 469 -21.75 -0.71 -8.66
N MET A 470 -22.36 0.48 -8.59
CA MET A 470 -23.24 0.92 -7.49
C MET A 470 -24.60 0.24 -7.61
#